data_AF-A0A5C1HTD4-F1
#
_entry.id   AF-A0A5C1HTD4-F1
#
_cell.length_a   1.000
_cell.length_b   1.000
_cell.length_c   1.000
_cell.angle_alpha   90.00
_cell.angle_beta   90.00
_cell.angle_gamma   90.00
#
_symmetry.space_group_name_H-M   'P 1'
#
loop_
_entity.id
_entity.type
_entity.pdbx_description
1 polymer ?
#
loop_
_entity_poly.entity_id
_entity_poly.type
_entity_poly.pdbx_seq_one_letter_code
_entity_poly.pdbx_strand_id
1 'polypeptide(L)'
;MKKLGYVLIIIGVIALLDGCHIGGRHTVIVENGNGKERRIEYWGHVYFSADSTGIAQISPNGKVKYKNDDFEISAESDYNGRITYQFNDGEKKKELDNNEKISLARAVRDMMKVGHSNK
;
A
#
# COMPACT_ATOMS: atom_id res chain seq x y z
N MET A 1 -23.42 -38.48 2.28
CA MET A 1 -22.10 -38.60 2.94
C MET A 1 -21.15 -37.70 2.15
N LYS A 2 -21.03 -36.39 2.41
CA LYS A 2 -20.16 -35.71 3.41
C LYS A 2 -18.74 -36.33 3.40
N LYS A 3 -17.64 -35.66 3.03
CA LYS A 3 -17.38 -34.22 2.81
C LYS A 3 -16.28 -33.99 1.76
N LEU A 4 -16.54 -32.95 0.99
CA LEU A 4 -15.74 -32.29 -0.01
C LEU A 4 -14.65 -31.42 0.65
N GLY A 5 -13.49 -31.32 0.00
CA GLY A 5 -12.67 -30.11 0.00
C GLY A 5 -11.62 -29.99 1.10
N TYR A 6 -10.42 -30.49 0.82
CA TYR A 6 -9.19 -29.97 1.43
C TYR A 6 -8.96 -28.55 0.89
N VAL A 7 -9.45 -27.54 1.63
CA VAL A 7 -9.17 -26.12 1.36
C VAL A 7 -8.07 -25.66 2.31
N LEU A 8 -6.88 -25.47 1.74
CA LEU A 8 -5.88 -24.43 2.00
C LEU A 8 -5.83 -23.88 3.43
N ILE A 9 -4.97 -24.50 4.25
CA ILE A 9 -4.40 -23.87 5.44
C ILE A 9 -2.93 -23.59 5.14
N ILE A 10 -2.64 -22.38 4.67
CA ILE A 10 -1.35 -21.72 4.91
C ILE A 10 -1.67 -20.32 5.43
N ILE A 11 -2.31 -20.28 6.60
CA ILE A 11 -2.24 -19.12 7.49
C ILE A 11 -0.96 -19.34 8.28
N GLY A 12 0.09 -18.60 7.94
CA GLY A 12 1.28 -18.58 8.77
C GLY A 12 2.54 -18.19 8.01
N VAL A 13 2.91 -16.91 8.08
CA VAL A 13 4.25 -16.52 8.55
C VAL A 13 4.14 -15.22 9.39
N ILE A 14 4.02 -15.44 10.71
CA ILE A 14 4.77 -14.79 11.80
C ILE A 14 4.65 -13.26 11.99
N ALA A 15 3.82 -12.90 12.96
CA ALA A 15 3.99 -11.72 13.81
C ALA A 15 5.10 -11.98 14.83
N LEU A 16 6.33 -11.48 14.62
CA LEU A 16 7.36 -11.36 15.66
C LEU A 16 8.44 -10.37 15.20
N LEU A 17 8.33 -9.09 15.55
CA LEU A 17 9.46 -8.17 15.82
C LEU A 17 8.94 -6.95 16.63
N ASP A 18 8.38 -7.17 17.81
CA ASP A 18 8.37 -6.14 18.86
C ASP A 18 9.78 -6.08 19.45
N GLY A 19 10.64 -5.23 18.88
CA GLY A 19 12.04 -5.17 19.30
C GLY A 19 12.92 -4.21 18.51
N CYS A 20 12.56 -2.91 18.46
CA CYS A 20 13.48 -1.77 18.57
C CYS A 20 12.73 -0.45 18.28
N HIS A 21 12.47 0.33 19.33
CA HIS A 21 11.89 1.68 19.28
C HIS A 21 12.87 2.76 18.77
N ILE A 22 13.58 2.50 17.66
CA ILE A 22 14.38 3.51 16.94
C ILE A 22 14.34 3.17 15.45
N GLY A 23 13.24 3.50 14.77
CA GLY A 23 13.08 3.28 13.33
C GLY A 23 11.60 3.30 12.97
N GLY A 24 11.22 4.11 11.97
CA GLY A 24 9.82 4.37 11.64
C GLY A 24 8.96 3.11 11.41
N ARG A 25 7.65 3.23 11.65
CA ARG A 25 6.67 2.16 11.44
C ARG A 25 6.77 1.61 10.02
N HIS A 26 7.20 0.36 9.85
CA HIS A 26 7.16 -0.35 8.57
C HIS A 26 6.07 -1.42 8.61
N THR A 27 5.09 -1.34 7.70
CA THR A 27 3.98 -2.29 7.63
C THR A 27 3.89 -2.84 6.22
N VAL A 28 3.91 -4.16 6.08
CA VAL A 28 3.77 -4.87 4.81
C VAL A 28 2.47 -5.67 4.86
N ILE A 29 1.63 -5.50 3.85
CA ILE A 29 0.41 -6.28 3.65
C ILE A 29 0.55 -7.00 2.32
N VAL A 30 0.45 -8.32 2.35
CA VAL A 30 0.44 -9.16 1.15
C VAL A 30 -0.85 -9.96 1.14
N GLU A 31 -1.63 -9.82 0.07
CA GLU A 31 -2.82 -10.62 -0.17
C GLU A 31 -2.63 -11.44 -1.44
N ASN A 32 -2.93 -12.73 -1.36
CA ASN A 32 -2.97 -13.63 -2.49
C ASN A 32 -4.37 -14.25 -2.57
N GLY A 33 -5.12 -13.93 -3.62
CA GLY A 33 -6.49 -14.38 -3.80
C GLY A 33 -6.81 -14.62 -5.26
N ASN A 34 -7.35 -15.80 -5.59
CA ASN A 34 -7.70 -16.19 -6.97
C ASN A 34 -6.54 -16.02 -7.99
N GLY A 35 -5.30 -16.25 -7.56
CA GLY A 35 -4.11 -16.13 -8.40
C GLY A 35 -3.63 -14.70 -8.64
N LYS A 36 -4.21 -13.71 -7.95
CA LYS A 36 -3.77 -12.31 -8.00
C LYS A 36 -2.99 -11.95 -6.75
N GLU A 37 -1.82 -11.35 -6.92
CA GLU A 37 -1.02 -10.83 -5.82
C GLU A 37 -1.23 -9.33 -5.66
N ARG A 38 -1.45 -8.91 -4.41
CA ARG A 38 -1.43 -7.52 -4.01
C ARG A 38 -0.44 -7.35 -2.89
N ARG A 39 0.41 -6.33 -3.01
CA ARG A 39 1.37 -5.94 -1.99
C ARG A 39 1.24 -4.45 -1.68
N ILE A 40 1.17 -4.13 -0.40
CA ILE A 40 1.14 -2.76 0.10
C ILE A 40 2.21 -2.62 1.18
N GLU A 41 3.08 -1.63 1.06
CA GLU A 41 4.15 -1.37 2.02
C GLU A 41 4.06 0.08 2.48
N TYR A 42 4.02 0.28 3.79
CA TYR A 42 3.95 1.60 4.43
C TYR A 42 5.19 1.81 5.29
N TRP A 43 5.88 2.93 5.10
CA TRP A 43 6.92 3.44 5.98
C TRP A 43 6.44 4.77 6.58
N GLY A 44 6.20 4.78 7.89
CA GLY A 44 5.60 5.90 8.60
C GLY A 44 4.07 5.91 8.51
N HIS A 45 3.49 7.10 8.66
CA HIS A 45 2.04 7.30 8.62
C HIS A 45 1.61 7.82 7.25
N VAL A 46 0.52 7.28 6.70
CA VAL A 46 -0.06 7.68 5.42
C VAL A 46 -1.53 7.98 5.63
N TYR A 47 -1.95 9.16 5.20
CA TYR A 47 -3.32 9.64 5.29
C TYR A 47 -3.84 9.83 3.87
N PHE A 48 -4.90 9.11 3.52
CA PHE A 48 -5.58 9.24 2.23
C PHE A 48 -6.52 10.44 2.23
N SER A 49 -6.79 11.00 1.05
CA SER A 49 -7.78 12.07 0.90
C SER A 49 -9.19 11.57 1.20
N ALA A 50 -10.05 12.45 1.70
CA ALA A 50 -11.41 12.09 2.11
C ALA A 50 -12.29 11.55 0.95
N ASP A 51 -12.03 12.01 -0.27
CA ASP A 51 -12.69 11.55 -1.50
C ASP A 51 -12.11 10.22 -2.04
N SER A 52 -11.12 9.63 -1.33
CA SER A 52 -10.47 8.37 -1.71
C SER A 52 -9.80 8.42 -3.09
N THR A 53 -9.32 9.58 -3.55
CA THR A 53 -8.67 9.73 -4.87
C THR A 53 -7.16 9.92 -4.80
N GLY A 54 -6.62 10.26 -3.63
CA GLY A 54 -5.21 10.60 -3.48
C GLY A 54 -4.66 10.36 -2.08
N ILE A 55 -3.42 10.80 -1.89
CA ILE A 55 -2.74 10.79 -0.60
C ILE A 55 -2.69 12.23 -0.10
N ALA A 56 -3.33 12.48 1.04
CA ALA A 56 -3.37 13.80 1.66
C ALA A 56 -2.04 14.13 2.34
N GLN A 57 -1.46 13.15 3.02
CA GLN A 57 -0.21 13.34 3.77
C GLN A 57 0.54 12.02 3.96
N ILE A 58 1.87 12.12 3.96
CA ILE A 58 2.76 11.06 4.44
C ILE A 58 3.67 11.71 5.49
N SER A 59 4.00 10.99 6.56
CA SER A 59 4.98 11.48 7.56
C SER A 59 6.32 11.84 6.89
N PRO A 60 7.10 12.80 7.42
CA PRO A 60 8.40 13.15 6.86
C PRO A 60 9.30 11.92 6.64
N ASN A 61 9.94 11.84 5.46
CA ASN A 61 10.72 10.70 4.99
C ASN A 61 9.95 9.36 4.91
N GLY A 62 8.62 9.40 5.04
CA GLY A 62 7.75 8.25 4.90
C GLY A 62 7.50 7.90 3.43
N LYS A 63 6.96 6.71 3.23
CA LYS A 63 6.74 6.13 1.92
C LYS A 63 5.54 5.20 1.92
N VAL A 64 4.84 5.10 0.80
CA VAL A 64 3.95 3.99 0.51
C VAL A 64 4.29 3.40 -0.84
N LYS A 65 4.31 2.07 -0.92
CA LYS A 65 4.31 1.33 -2.17
C LYS A 65 3.05 0.51 -2.29
N TYR A 66 2.47 0.51 -3.46
CA TYR A 66 1.36 -0.34 -3.86
C TYR A 66 1.77 -1.09 -5.11
N LYS A 67 1.56 -2.40 -5.13
CA LYS A 67 1.78 -3.24 -6.29
C LYS A 67 0.66 -4.24 -6.43
N ASN A 68 0.19 -4.42 -7.65
CA ASN A 68 -0.62 -5.56 -8.04
C ASN A 68 -0.07 -6.15 -9.37
N ASP A 69 -0.76 -7.13 -9.92
CA ASP A 69 -0.36 -7.78 -11.18
C ASP A 69 -0.30 -6.81 -12.39
N ASP A 70 -1.06 -5.71 -12.34
CA ASP A 70 -1.22 -4.77 -13.45
C ASP A 70 -0.22 -3.59 -13.38
N PHE A 71 0.07 -3.07 -12.18
CA PHE A 71 0.88 -1.86 -11.99
C PHE A 71 1.46 -1.69 -10.58
N GLU A 72 2.46 -0.81 -10.48
CA GLU A 72 3.12 -0.38 -9.24
C GLU A 72 3.09 1.14 -9.09
N ILE A 73 2.82 1.62 -7.87
CA ILE A 73 2.94 3.03 -7.48
C ILE A 73 3.80 3.12 -6.23
N SER A 74 4.74 4.07 -6.23
CA SER A 74 5.49 4.49 -5.05
C SER A 74 5.23 5.97 -4.80
N ALA A 75 4.85 6.34 -3.58
CA ALA A 75 4.72 7.71 -3.13
C ALA A 75 5.63 7.94 -1.93
N GLU A 76 6.51 8.93 -2.00
CA GLU A 76 7.51 9.26 -0.98
C GLU A 76 7.35 10.70 -0.54
N SER A 77 7.43 10.95 0.77
CA SER A 77 7.51 12.30 1.30
C SER A 77 8.96 12.72 1.55
N ASP A 78 9.30 13.94 1.17
CA ASP A 78 10.53 14.58 1.64
C ASP A 78 10.43 14.99 3.13
N TYR A 79 11.48 15.63 3.65
CA TYR A 79 11.52 16.15 5.02
C TYR A 79 10.43 17.18 5.33
N ASN A 80 9.89 17.86 4.31
CA ASN A 80 8.88 18.90 4.44
C ASN A 80 7.45 18.38 4.23
N GLY A 81 7.25 17.07 4.11
CA GLY A 81 5.91 16.51 3.85
C GLY A 81 5.52 16.51 2.37
N ARG A 82 6.38 16.92 1.43
CA ARG A 82 6.02 17.02 0.01
C ARG A 82 6.11 15.66 -0.65
N ILE A 83 5.01 15.23 -1.27
CA ILE A 83 4.87 13.91 -1.86
C ILE A 83 5.38 13.92 -3.31
N THR A 84 6.21 12.94 -3.64
CA THR A 84 6.65 12.63 -5.00
C THR A 84 6.19 11.22 -5.36
N TYR A 85 5.65 11.06 -6.56
CA TYR A 85 5.07 9.82 -7.06
C TYR A 85 5.96 9.20 -8.13
N GLN A 86 5.92 7.87 -8.23
CA GLN A 86 6.56 7.08 -9.28
C GLN A 86 5.60 5.96 -9.68
N PHE A 87 5.43 5.74 -10.98
CA PHE A 87 4.56 4.70 -11.55
C PHE A 87 5.43 3.73 -12.35
N ASN A 88 5.28 2.41 -12.13
CA ASN A 88 5.96 1.36 -12.90
C ASN A 88 7.46 1.60 -13.15
N ASP A 89 8.21 1.91 -12.09
CA ASP A 89 9.65 2.25 -12.15
C ASP A 89 10.02 3.45 -13.07
N GLY A 90 9.03 4.23 -13.51
CA GLY A 90 9.22 5.43 -14.33
C GLY A 90 9.84 6.61 -13.58
N GLU A 91 9.75 7.81 -14.14
CA GLU A 91 10.31 8.99 -13.50
C GLU A 91 9.50 9.44 -12.27
N LYS A 92 10.23 9.93 -11.27
CA LYS A 92 9.64 10.56 -10.08
C LYS A 92 9.07 11.93 -10.45
N LYS A 93 7.82 12.17 -10.12
CA LYS A 93 7.09 13.40 -10.45
C LYS A 93 6.24 13.90 -9.29
N LYS A 94 6.08 15.22 -9.21
CA LYS A 94 5.23 15.89 -8.19
C LYS A 94 3.85 16.20 -8.75
N GLU A 95 3.80 16.59 -10.02
CA GLU A 95 2.57 16.83 -10.75
C GLU A 95 2.19 15.58 -11.53
N LEU A 96 0.92 15.19 -11.39
CA LEU A 96 0.34 14.02 -12.06
C LEU A 96 -0.52 14.48 -13.22
N ASP A 97 -0.41 13.78 -14.35
CA ASP A 97 -1.38 13.92 -15.43
C ASP A 97 -2.74 13.27 -15.07
N ASN A 98 -3.72 13.38 -15.95
CA ASN A 98 -5.07 12.87 -15.69
C ASN A 98 -5.11 11.33 -15.59
N ASN A 99 -4.32 10.61 -16.39
CA ASN A 99 -4.28 9.15 -16.36
C ASN A 99 -3.61 8.66 -15.08
N GLU A 100 -2.58 9.36 -14.62
CA GLU A 100 -1.87 9.07 -13.39
C GLU A 100 -2.73 9.34 -12.16
N LYS A 101 -3.52 10.42 -12.16
CA LYS A 101 -4.52 10.68 -11.11
C LYS A 101 -5.56 9.57 -11.03
N ILE A 102 -6.06 9.09 -12.18
CA ILE A 102 -6.99 7.96 -12.23
C ILE A 102 -6.34 6.68 -11.66
N SER A 103 -5.08 6.43 -12.02
CA SER A 103 -4.32 5.27 -11.55
C SER A 103 -4.04 5.33 -10.05
N LEU A 104 -3.66 6.51 -9.54
CA LEU A 104 -3.50 6.78 -8.11
C LEU A 104 -4.82 6.56 -7.37
N ALA A 105 -5.94 7.11 -7.86
CA ALA A 105 -7.25 6.93 -7.24
C ALA A 105 -7.65 5.44 -7.18
N ARG A 106 -7.35 4.66 -8.22
CA ARG A 106 -7.57 3.20 -8.21
C ARG A 106 -6.74 2.53 -7.11
N ALA A 107 -5.46 2.85 -6.98
CA ALA A 107 -4.60 2.30 -5.94
C ALA A 107 -5.04 2.72 -4.53
N VAL A 108 -5.38 3.99 -4.32
CA VAL A 108 -5.85 4.52 -3.03
C VAL A 108 -7.09 3.81 -2.55
N ARG A 109 -8.11 3.68 -3.41
CA ARG A 109 -9.33 2.93 -3.07
C ARG A 109 -9.04 1.49 -2.71
N ASP A 110 -8.07 0.88 -3.40
CA ASP A 110 -7.68 -0.49 -3.12
C ASP A 110 -6.95 -0.62 -1.79
N MET A 111 -6.00 0.26 -1.52
CA MET A 111 -5.31 0.36 -0.23
C MET A 111 -6.27 0.59 0.93
N MET A 112 -7.28 1.44 0.76
CA MET A 112 -8.28 1.72 1.79
C MET A 112 -9.16 0.51 2.11
N LYS A 113 -9.47 -0.37 1.14
CA LYS A 113 -10.23 -1.59 1.41
C LYS A 113 -9.49 -2.55 2.34
N VAL A 114 -8.17 -2.63 2.19
CA VAL A 114 -7.32 -3.56 2.93
C VAL A 114 -6.87 -2.96 4.26
N GLY A 115 -6.45 -1.69 4.24
CA GLY A 115 -5.88 -1.00 5.40
C GLY A 115 -6.88 -0.48 6.43
N HIS A 116 -8.14 -0.23 6.05
CA HIS A 116 -9.18 0.26 6.98
C HIS A 116 -10.13 -0.84 7.48
N SER A 117 -9.91 -2.12 7.13
CA SER A 117 -10.76 -3.21 7.63
C SER A 117 -10.51 -3.59 9.10
N ASN A 118 -9.66 -2.85 9.83
CA ASN A 118 -9.55 -2.94 11.29
C ASN A 118 -10.25 -1.74 11.93
N LYS A 119 -11.57 -1.85 12.08
CA LYS A 119 -12.28 -1.21 13.20
C LYS A 119 -12.47 -2.24 14.30
#